data_AF-A0A8H4YSE1-F1
#
_entry.id   AF-A0A8H4YSE1-F1
#
_cell.length_a   1.000
_cell.length_b   1.000
_cell.length_c   1.000
_cell.angle_alpha   90.00
_cell.angle_beta   90.00
_cell.angle_gamma   90.00
#
_symmetry.space_group_name_H-M   'P 1'
#
loop_
_entity.id
_entity.type
_entity.pdbx_description
1 polymer ?
#
loop_
_entity_poly.entity_id
_entity_poly.type
_entity_poly.pdbx_seq_one_letter_code
_entity_poly.pdbx_strand_id
1 'polypeptide(L)'
;MPEQRTPDASKIDHGDYKARELYMIAFAGAINHFDYERYQSAAKLAMGNVCAAFEQDGLSIVGVTYFSYKLDVALWEIYFGDLGNDKPPCPWTTGPAQNLNDEPAEEYNDWRCQRGLTDSTQSEMDVSGDGPDGQEGNPEDPVPTFESLQRAYQETVTVANVAAELATQNVEKVKSIANLVDERRLLQERVESLEEELNPTGHLAQ
;
A
#
# COMPACT_ATOMS: atom_id res chain seq x y z
N MET A 1 -24.80 18.60 18.05
CA MET A 1 -23.80 17.81 17.30
C MET A 1 -24.17 16.34 17.51
N PRO A 2 -24.49 15.56 16.48
CA PRO A 2 -24.64 14.12 16.66
C PRO A 2 -23.29 13.54 17.12
N GLU A 3 -23.30 12.76 18.20
CA GLU A 3 -22.12 12.02 18.65
C GLU A 3 -21.70 11.07 17.51
N GLN A 4 -20.59 11.38 16.86
CA GLN A 4 -20.03 10.54 15.81
C GLN A 4 -19.50 9.27 16.49
N ARG A 5 -20.34 8.23 16.55
CA ARG A 5 -19.96 6.95 17.14
C ARG A 5 -19.02 6.22 16.17
N THR A 6 -17.80 5.96 16.63
CA THR A 6 -16.90 5.03 15.96
C THR A 6 -17.58 3.67 15.81
N PRO A 7 -17.33 2.95 14.70
CA PRO A 7 -17.91 1.62 14.51
C PRO A 7 -17.44 0.67 15.61
N ASP A 8 -18.36 -0.19 16.02
CA ASP A 8 -18.16 -1.15 17.10
C ASP A 8 -17.47 -2.42 16.57
N ALA A 9 -16.22 -2.64 17.01
CA ALA A 9 -15.39 -3.76 16.55
C ALA A 9 -15.98 -5.12 16.93
N SER A 10 -16.81 -5.24 17.96
CA SER A 10 -17.40 -6.53 18.34
C SER A 10 -18.50 -7.01 17.40
N LYS A 11 -18.88 -6.19 16.41
CA LYS A 11 -19.99 -6.46 15.47
C LYS A 11 -19.53 -6.83 14.07
N ILE A 12 -18.22 -6.88 13.83
CA ILE A 12 -17.68 -7.29 12.54
C ILE A 12 -17.28 -8.76 12.59
N ASP A 13 -17.41 -9.43 11.46
CA ASP A 13 -16.75 -10.72 11.27
C ASP A 13 -15.24 -10.46 11.09
N HIS A 14 -14.44 -10.83 12.08
CA HIS A 14 -12.99 -10.64 12.04
C HIS A 14 -12.30 -11.60 11.04
N GLY A 15 -12.98 -12.66 10.58
CA GLY A 15 -12.47 -13.58 9.56
C GLY A 15 -12.70 -13.08 8.13
N ASP A 16 -13.74 -12.27 7.92
CA ASP A 16 -14.10 -11.73 6.60
C ASP A 16 -13.26 -10.49 6.25
N TYR A 17 -12.45 -10.62 5.19
CA TYR A 17 -11.66 -9.53 4.62
C TYR A 17 -12.50 -8.27 4.33
N LYS A 18 -13.67 -8.41 3.69
CA LYS A 18 -14.50 -7.25 3.32
C LYS A 18 -15.04 -6.54 4.56
N ALA A 19 -15.40 -7.29 5.59
CA ALA A 19 -15.86 -6.71 6.85
C ALA A 19 -14.74 -5.92 7.55
N ARG A 20 -13.51 -6.43 7.53
CA ARG A 20 -12.34 -5.74 8.09
C ARG A 20 -12.00 -4.45 7.32
N GLU A 21 -12.00 -4.50 5.99
CA GLU A 21 -11.75 -3.34 5.13
C GLU A 21 -12.80 -2.24 5.36
N LEU A 22 -14.09 -2.61 5.34
CA LEU A 22 -15.19 -1.68 5.59
C LEU A 22 -15.11 -1.06 6.99
N TYR A 23 -14.74 -1.84 8.00
CA TYR A 23 -14.52 -1.34 9.35
C TYR A 23 -13.41 -0.28 9.38
N MET A 24 -12.28 -0.56 8.74
CA MET A 24 -11.14 0.36 8.72
C MET A 24 -11.49 1.71 8.10
N ILE A 25 -12.15 1.69 6.94
CA ILE A 25 -12.60 2.91 6.25
C ILE A 25 -13.63 3.67 7.10
N ALA A 26 -14.62 2.96 7.65
CA ALA A 26 -15.66 3.57 8.49
C ALA A 26 -15.07 4.18 9.78
N PHE A 27 -14.08 3.50 10.39
CA PHE A 27 -13.40 3.99 11.58
C PHE A 27 -12.60 5.26 11.28
N ALA A 28 -11.78 5.23 10.22
CA ALA A 28 -11.02 6.39 9.78
C ALA A 28 -11.93 7.59 9.47
N GLY A 29 -13.08 7.35 8.82
CA GLY A 29 -14.09 8.38 8.58
C GLY A 29 -14.72 8.92 9.87
N ALA A 30 -15.01 8.05 10.84
CA ALA A 30 -15.60 8.46 12.12
C ALA A 30 -14.69 9.37 12.96
N ILE A 31 -13.36 9.21 12.83
CA ILE A 31 -12.38 10.06 13.51
C ILE A 31 -11.87 11.22 12.63
N ASN A 32 -12.50 11.46 11.46
CA ASN A 32 -12.07 12.46 10.46
C ASN A 32 -10.59 12.34 10.04
N HIS A 33 -10.11 11.10 9.94
CA HIS A 33 -8.72 10.78 9.59
C HIS A 33 -8.58 10.10 8.22
N PHE A 34 -9.71 9.87 7.51
CA PHE A 34 -9.67 9.19 6.23
C PHE A 34 -9.06 10.05 5.13
N ASP A 35 -7.85 9.68 4.75
CA ASP A 35 -7.14 10.12 3.55
C ASP A 35 -6.85 8.89 2.67
N TYR A 36 -7.32 8.94 1.42
CA TYR A 36 -7.23 7.82 0.48
C TYR A 36 -5.82 7.61 -0.09
N GLU A 37 -5.09 8.67 -0.40
CA GLU A 37 -3.72 8.55 -0.95
C GLU A 37 -2.77 7.97 0.09
N ARG A 38 -2.94 8.41 1.34
CA ARG A 38 -2.23 7.85 2.48
C ARG A 38 -2.63 6.42 2.75
N TYR A 39 -3.91 6.08 2.63
CA TYR A 39 -4.39 4.70 2.81
C TYR A 39 -3.75 3.77 1.80
N GLN A 40 -3.73 4.16 0.52
CA GLN A 40 -3.06 3.41 -0.54
C GLN A 40 -1.55 3.28 -0.29
N SER A 41 -0.90 4.34 0.17
CA SER A 41 0.53 4.32 0.50
C SER A 41 0.82 3.37 1.66
N ALA A 42 0.00 3.40 2.72
CA ALA A 42 0.09 2.49 3.85
C ALA A 42 -0.16 1.04 3.42
N ALA A 43 -1.13 0.78 2.54
CA ALA A 43 -1.43 -0.56 2.03
C ALA A 43 -0.25 -1.15 1.25
N LYS A 44 0.42 -0.36 0.40
CA LYS A 44 1.63 -0.77 -0.31
C LYS A 44 2.78 -1.10 0.63
N LEU A 45 2.99 -0.28 1.67
CA LEU A 45 4.03 -0.53 2.68
C LEU A 45 3.71 -1.79 3.50
N ALA A 46 2.44 -1.96 3.91
CA ALA A 46 1.98 -3.14 4.63
C ALA A 46 2.22 -4.41 3.83
N MET A 47 1.88 -4.38 2.54
CA MET A 47 2.13 -5.49 1.60
C MET A 47 3.60 -5.90 1.57
N GLY A 48 4.51 -4.92 1.36
CA GLY A 48 5.95 -5.18 1.35
C GLY A 48 6.47 -5.76 2.67
N ASN A 49 6.02 -5.20 3.80
CA ASN A 49 6.45 -5.64 5.13
C ASN A 49 5.96 -7.05 5.47
N VAL A 50 4.70 -7.37 5.15
CA VAL A 50 4.11 -8.68 5.42
C VAL A 50 4.77 -9.75 4.56
N CYS A 51 5.00 -9.49 3.27
CA CYS A 51 5.70 -10.44 2.40
C CYS A 51 7.14 -10.69 2.88
N ALA A 52 7.86 -9.62 3.26
CA ALA A 52 9.21 -9.75 3.81
C ALA A 52 9.21 -10.53 5.13
N ALA A 53 8.22 -10.34 6.00
CA ALA A 53 8.09 -11.10 7.24
C ALA A 53 7.86 -12.60 6.97
N PHE A 54 6.97 -12.94 6.02
CA PHE A 54 6.74 -14.34 5.64
C PHE A 54 7.98 -14.99 5.04
N GLU A 55 8.76 -14.26 4.24
CA GLU A 55 10.05 -14.72 3.75
C GLU A 55 11.04 -14.99 4.91
N GLN A 56 11.17 -14.04 5.85
CA GLN A 56 12.04 -14.18 7.02
C GLN A 56 11.64 -15.37 7.90
N ASP A 57 10.34 -15.65 7.99
CA ASP A 57 9.77 -16.81 8.67
C ASP A 57 9.94 -18.13 7.86
N GLY A 58 10.50 -18.07 6.64
CA GLY A 58 10.80 -19.22 5.80
C GLY A 58 9.57 -19.82 5.09
N LEU A 59 8.48 -19.06 4.97
CA LEU A 59 7.24 -19.53 4.36
C LEU A 59 7.36 -19.47 2.84
N SER A 60 7.35 -20.61 2.15
CA SER A 60 7.31 -20.62 0.67
C SER A 60 5.91 -20.41 0.11
N ILE A 61 4.89 -20.87 0.85
CA ILE A 61 3.47 -20.76 0.50
C ILE A 61 2.71 -20.19 1.69
N VAL A 62 1.81 -19.25 1.42
CA VAL A 62 0.95 -18.63 2.43
C VAL A 62 -0.49 -18.68 1.92
N GLY A 63 -1.42 -19.15 2.76
CA GLY A 63 -2.84 -19.16 2.43
C GLY A 63 -3.46 -17.75 2.42
N VAL A 64 -4.38 -17.50 1.50
CA VAL A 64 -5.02 -16.19 1.25
C VAL A 64 -5.65 -15.61 2.51
N THR A 65 -6.34 -16.43 3.31
CA THR A 65 -7.03 -15.97 4.52
C THR A 65 -6.04 -15.44 5.57
N TYR A 66 -4.93 -16.15 5.74
CA TYR A 66 -3.86 -15.75 6.66
C TYR A 66 -3.11 -14.52 6.16
N PHE A 67 -2.83 -14.49 4.86
CA PHE A 67 -2.20 -13.36 4.18
C PHE A 67 -3.01 -12.07 4.34
N SER A 68 -4.31 -12.08 3.96
CA SER A 68 -5.17 -10.90 4.06
C SER A 68 -5.31 -10.42 5.49
N TYR A 69 -5.44 -11.33 6.47
CA TYR A 69 -5.50 -10.95 7.88
C TYR A 69 -4.22 -10.23 8.33
N LYS A 70 -3.04 -10.76 7.98
CA LYS A 70 -1.76 -10.13 8.35
C LYS A 70 -1.56 -8.79 7.65
N LEU A 71 -1.98 -8.68 6.39
CA LEU A 71 -1.98 -7.43 5.65
C LEU A 71 -2.83 -6.38 6.33
N ASP A 72 -4.07 -6.71 6.70
CA ASP A 72 -4.97 -5.80 7.40
C ASP A 72 -4.34 -5.32 8.71
N VAL A 73 -3.85 -6.24 9.55
CA VAL A 73 -3.19 -5.90 10.83
C VAL A 73 -2.02 -4.93 10.61
N ALA A 74 -1.14 -5.21 9.64
CA ALA A 74 -0.02 -4.33 9.32
C ALA A 74 -0.49 -2.96 8.79
N LEU A 75 -1.53 -2.95 7.96
CA LEU A 75 -2.14 -1.74 7.42
C LEU A 75 -2.72 -0.87 8.54
N TRP A 76 -3.40 -1.44 9.53
CA TRP A 76 -3.87 -0.69 10.70
C TRP A 76 -2.73 0.00 11.45
N GLU A 77 -1.68 -0.76 11.74
CA GLU A 77 -0.53 -0.26 12.48
C GLU A 77 0.20 0.87 11.76
N ILE A 78 0.36 0.75 10.44
CA ILE A 78 1.01 1.78 9.61
C ILE A 78 0.08 2.97 9.42
N TYR A 79 -1.19 2.73 9.06
CA TYR A 79 -2.12 3.80 8.72
C TYR A 79 -2.54 4.63 9.92
N PHE A 80 -2.67 4.07 11.13
CA PHE A 80 -2.97 4.86 12.32
C PHE A 80 -1.72 5.19 13.15
N GLY A 81 -0.52 4.83 12.66
CA GLY A 81 0.74 4.98 13.38
C GLY A 81 1.11 6.43 13.73
N ASP A 82 0.69 7.40 12.93
CA ASP A 82 0.94 8.83 13.15
C ASP A 82 0.17 9.43 14.33
N LEU A 83 -0.91 8.77 14.77
CA LEU A 83 -1.69 9.16 15.94
C LEU A 83 -0.92 8.93 17.25
N GLY A 84 0.21 8.21 17.20
CA GLY A 84 1.08 8.00 18.35
C GLY A 84 0.33 7.38 19.53
N ASN A 85 0.26 8.11 20.65
CA ASN A 85 -0.41 7.64 21.86
C ASN A 85 -1.95 7.61 21.74
N ASP A 86 -2.51 8.36 20.79
CA ASP A 86 -3.95 8.37 20.53
C ASP A 86 -4.37 7.29 19.53
N LYS A 87 -3.41 6.47 19.07
CA LYS A 87 -3.68 5.37 18.15
C LYS A 87 -4.60 4.34 18.81
N PRO A 88 -5.75 4.00 18.20
CA PRO A 88 -6.61 2.94 18.69
C PRO A 88 -5.90 1.58 18.58
N PRO A 89 -6.14 0.66 19.53
CA PRO A 89 -5.62 -0.70 19.41
C PRO A 89 -6.20 -1.37 18.16
N CYS A 90 -5.40 -2.23 17.53
CA CYS A 90 -5.85 -3.03 16.40
C CYS A 90 -7.06 -3.89 16.82
N PRO A 91 -8.21 -3.79 16.12
CA PRO A 91 -9.43 -4.49 16.50
C PRO A 91 -9.37 -6.00 16.25
N TRP A 92 -8.45 -6.46 15.41
CA TRP A 92 -8.33 -7.87 15.04
C TRP A 92 -7.36 -8.60 15.95
N THR A 93 -7.84 -8.96 17.14
CA THR A 93 -7.02 -9.59 18.19
C THR A 93 -6.81 -11.10 18.01
N THR A 94 -7.72 -11.77 17.29
CA THR A 94 -7.63 -13.20 17.01
C THR A 94 -7.65 -13.42 15.50
N GLY A 95 -6.56 -13.97 14.97
CA GLY A 95 -6.39 -14.24 13.55
C GLY A 95 -6.58 -15.70 13.18
N PRO A 96 -6.85 -15.99 11.91
CA PRO A 96 -6.74 -17.35 11.37
C PRO A 96 -5.31 -17.86 11.57
N ALA A 97 -5.16 -19.17 11.81
CA ALA A 97 -3.87 -19.81 11.70
C ALA A 97 -3.51 -19.98 10.21
N GLN A 98 -2.22 -20.02 9.89
CA GLN A 98 -1.78 -20.38 8.55
C GLN A 98 -2.27 -21.80 8.22
N ASN A 99 -3.06 -21.92 7.15
CA ASN A 99 -3.60 -23.19 6.67
C ASN A 99 -3.06 -23.45 5.27
N LEU A 100 -2.29 -24.53 5.10
CA LEU A 100 -1.71 -24.91 3.80
C LEU A 100 -2.73 -25.54 2.84
N ASN A 101 -3.94 -25.87 3.32
CA ASN A 101 -5.04 -26.30 2.48
C ASN A 101 -5.89 -25.14 1.97
N ASP A 102 -5.60 -23.92 2.42
CA ASP A 102 -6.22 -22.71 1.88
C ASP A 102 -5.62 -22.39 0.51
N GLU A 103 -6.34 -21.62 -0.29
CA GLU A 103 -5.85 -21.14 -1.56
C GLU A 103 -4.55 -20.31 -1.35
N PRO A 104 -3.48 -20.56 -2.10
CA PRO A 104 -2.27 -19.76 -2.00
C PRO A 104 -2.53 -18.28 -2.31
N ALA A 105 -1.96 -17.37 -1.54
CA ALA A 105 -2.01 -15.94 -1.79
C ALA A 105 -1.17 -15.62 -3.04
N GLU A 106 -1.85 -15.32 -4.16
CA GLU A 106 -1.22 -14.98 -5.43
C GLU A 106 -0.27 -13.79 -5.27
N GLU A 107 -0.65 -12.77 -4.51
CA GLU A 107 0.16 -11.57 -4.33
C GLU A 107 1.48 -11.84 -3.61
N TYR A 108 1.51 -12.82 -2.70
CA TYR A 108 2.74 -13.26 -2.06
C TYR A 108 3.63 -14.05 -3.04
N ASN A 109 3.02 -14.96 -3.81
CA ASN A 109 3.73 -15.74 -4.83
C ASN A 109 4.37 -14.82 -5.88
N ASP A 110 3.63 -13.83 -6.36
CA ASP A 110 4.13 -12.82 -7.29
C ASP A 110 5.29 -12.01 -6.71
N TRP A 111 5.16 -11.58 -5.45
CA TRP A 111 6.23 -10.87 -4.76
C TRP A 111 7.50 -11.71 -4.65
N ARG A 112 7.37 -13.03 -4.40
CA ARG A 112 8.50 -13.97 -4.40
C ARG A 112 9.09 -14.14 -5.80
N CYS A 113 8.26 -14.29 -6.84
CA CYS A 113 8.68 -14.41 -8.24
C CYS A 113 9.52 -13.21 -8.68
N GLN A 114 9.07 -11.99 -8.40
CA GLN A 114 9.77 -10.75 -8.73
C GLN A 114 11.15 -10.65 -8.06
N ARG A 115 11.39 -11.42 -6.99
CA ARG A 115 12.64 -11.47 -6.23
C ARG A 115 13.48 -12.71 -6.50
N GLY A 116 13.08 -13.57 -7.44
CA GLY A 116 13.78 -14.81 -7.77
C GLY A 116 13.72 -15.85 -6.65
N LEU A 117 12.70 -15.79 -5.79
CA LEU A 117 12.51 -16.68 -4.64
C LEU A 117 11.57 -17.85 -4.96
N THR A 118 11.39 -18.21 -6.23
CA THR A 118 10.55 -19.34 -6.63
C THR A 118 11.22 -20.67 -6.29
N ASP A 119 10.46 -21.59 -5.70
CA ASP A 119 10.93 -22.97 -5.52
C ASP A 119 11.11 -23.58 -6.92
N SER A 120 12.30 -24.12 -7.20
CA SER A 120 12.71 -24.64 -8.52
C SER A 120 11.91 -25.88 -9.00
N THR A 121 10.81 -26.23 -8.35
CA THR A 121 10.01 -27.44 -8.57
C THR A 121 8.81 -27.28 -9.49
N GLN A 122 8.52 -26.08 -10.02
CA GLN A 122 7.42 -25.89 -10.99
C GLN A 122 7.85 -25.93 -12.47
N SER A 123 9.11 -26.23 -12.76
CA SER A 123 9.63 -26.26 -14.14
C SER A 123 9.66 -27.67 -14.74
N GLU A 124 8.64 -28.50 -14.52
CA GLU A 124 8.46 -29.77 -15.23
C GLU A 124 6.97 -30.04 -15.50
N MET A 125 6.39 -29.38 -16.50
CA MET A 125 5.35 -30.01 -17.30
C MET A 125 5.66 -29.84 -18.78
N ASP A 126 6.14 -30.95 -19.31
CA ASP A 126 6.38 -31.31 -20.70
C ASP A 126 5.25 -30.84 -21.62
N VAL A 127 5.60 -30.00 -22.60
CA VAL A 127 4.77 -29.77 -23.79
C VAL A 127 5.00 -30.94 -24.73
N SER A 128 4.08 -31.90 -24.77
CA SER A 128 3.95 -32.87 -25.85
C SER A 128 2.55 -33.46 -25.88
N GLY A 129 1.78 -33.18 -26.95
CA GLY A 129 0.50 -33.83 -27.18
C GLY A 129 -0.42 -33.10 -28.17
N ASP A 130 -0.09 -33.23 -29.45
CA ASP A 130 -0.86 -32.80 -30.63
C ASP A 130 -2.15 -33.64 -30.82
N GLY A 131 -3.28 -33.05 -31.26
CA GLY A 131 -4.50 -33.78 -31.66
C GLY A 131 -5.86 -33.05 -31.48
N PRO A 132 -6.69 -32.84 -32.55
CA PRO A 132 -7.83 -31.90 -32.57
C PRO A 132 -9.26 -32.51 -32.54
N ASP A 133 -10.24 -31.58 -32.47
CA ASP A 133 -11.69 -31.62 -32.81
C ASP A 133 -12.74 -32.22 -31.85
N GLY A 134 -13.77 -31.39 -31.53
CA GLY A 134 -15.03 -31.77 -30.89
C GLY A 134 -15.90 -30.57 -30.45
N GLN A 135 -17.04 -30.37 -31.11
CA GLN A 135 -18.00 -29.24 -31.06
C GLN A 135 -18.79 -28.97 -29.76
N GLU A 136 -19.21 -27.68 -29.66
CA GLU A 136 -20.49 -27.09 -29.18
C GLU A 136 -20.93 -27.13 -27.70
N GLY A 137 -21.13 -25.93 -27.13
CA GLY A 137 -22.09 -25.70 -26.04
C GLY A 137 -21.98 -24.34 -25.31
N ASN A 138 -22.96 -23.44 -25.58
CA ASN A 138 -23.45 -22.30 -24.76
C ASN A 138 -22.63 -20.97 -24.67
N PRO A 139 -23.27 -19.78 -24.80
CA PRO A 139 -22.64 -18.49 -24.54
C PRO A 139 -22.83 -18.11 -23.07
N GLU A 140 -21.96 -18.62 -22.20
CA GLU A 140 -21.65 -17.93 -20.94
C GLU A 140 -20.48 -16.99 -21.22
N ASP A 141 -20.53 -15.78 -20.68
CA ASP A 141 -19.52 -14.74 -20.87
C ASP A 141 -18.10 -15.34 -20.72
N PRO A 142 -17.16 -15.02 -21.65
CA PRO A 142 -15.86 -15.68 -21.64
C PRO A 142 -15.12 -15.32 -20.36
N VAL A 143 -14.96 -16.30 -19.49
CA VAL A 143 -14.00 -16.26 -18.38
C VAL A 143 -12.66 -15.83 -18.99
N PRO A 144 -12.06 -14.72 -18.54
CA PRO A 144 -10.82 -14.24 -19.13
C PRO A 144 -9.79 -15.35 -19.01
N THR A 145 -9.25 -15.76 -20.16
CA THR A 145 -8.23 -16.81 -20.22
C THR A 145 -7.01 -16.38 -19.41
N PHE A 146 -6.27 -17.36 -18.88
CA PHE A 146 -5.03 -17.14 -18.11
C PHE A 146 -4.07 -16.14 -18.79
N GLU A 147 -3.95 -16.20 -20.13
CA GLU A 147 -3.13 -15.25 -20.90
C GLU A 147 -3.65 -13.81 -20.86
N SER A 148 -4.97 -13.61 -20.80
CA SER A 148 -5.61 -12.29 -20.73
C SER A 148 -5.39 -11.67 -19.35
N LEU A 149 -5.48 -12.48 -18.29
CA LEU A 149 -5.14 -12.08 -16.92
C LEU A 149 -3.65 -11.77 -16.78
N GLN A 150 -2.78 -12.60 -17.34
CA GLN A 150 -1.33 -12.39 -17.32
C GLN A 150 -0.93 -11.10 -18.05
N ARG A 151 -1.58 -10.77 -19.17
CA ARG A 151 -1.34 -9.51 -19.90
C ARG A 151 -1.84 -8.30 -19.10
N ALA A 152 -3.05 -8.36 -18.56
CA ALA A 152 -3.59 -7.29 -17.71
C ALA A 152 -2.70 -7.07 -16.47
N TYR A 153 -2.15 -8.15 -15.90
CA TYR A 153 -1.21 -8.11 -14.80
C TYR A 153 0.14 -7.48 -15.17
N GLN A 154 0.71 -7.83 -16.33
CA GLN A 154 1.95 -7.19 -16.82
C GLN A 154 1.75 -5.69 -17.08
N GLU A 155 0.59 -5.31 -17.60
CA GLU A 155 0.23 -3.91 -17.83
C GLU A 155 0.10 -3.15 -16.49
N THR A 156 -0.55 -3.72 -15.47
CA THR A 156 -0.66 -3.08 -14.15
C THR A 156 0.69 -2.96 -13.44
N VAL A 157 1.56 -3.99 -13.53
CA VAL A 157 2.92 -3.93 -12.98
C VAL A 157 3.76 -2.86 -13.68
N THR A 158 3.65 -2.74 -15.00
CA THR A 158 4.37 -1.71 -15.76
C THR A 158 3.90 -0.31 -15.35
N VAL A 159 2.59 -0.10 -15.21
CA VAL A 159 2.02 1.17 -14.74
C VAL A 159 2.46 1.47 -13.30
N ALA A 160 2.49 0.47 -12.42
CA ALA A 160 2.94 0.63 -11.04
C ALA A 160 4.42 1.01 -10.94
N ASN A 161 5.28 0.41 -11.77
CA ASN A 161 6.71 0.74 -11.85
C ASN A 161 6.91 2.17 -12.36
N VAL A 162 6.21 2.58 -13.42
CA VAL A 162 6.26 3.96 -13.93
C VAL A 162 5.76 4.95 -12.88
N ALA A 163 4.72 4.62 -12.13
CA ALA A 163 4.23 5.46 -11.04
C ALA A 163 5.23 5.56 -9.88
N ALA A 164 5.95 4.48 -9.55
CA ALA A 164 6.99 4.48 -8.51
C ALA A 164 8.21 5.31 -8.92
N GLU A 165 8.63 5.25 -10.19
CA GLU A 165 9.68 6.11 -10.74
C GLU A 165 9.26 7.59 -10.71
N LEU A 166 8.02 7.89 -11.10
CA LEU A 166 7.47 9.25 -11.06
C LEU A 166 7.40 9.79 -9.62
N ALA A 167 7.00 8.96 -8.66
CA ALA A 167 6.98 9.31 -7.25
C ALA A 167 8.39 9.62 -6.73
N THR A 168 9.38 8.82 -7.09
CA THR A 168 10.79 9.04 -6.72
C THR A 168 11.30 10.36 -7.30
N GLN A 169 10.99 10.63 -8.57
CA GLN A 169 11.36 11.90 -9.23
C GLN A 169 10.67 13.11 -8.57
N ASN A 170 9.42 12.96 -8.13
CA ASN A 170 8.69 14.01 -7.43
C ASN A 170 9.28 14.30 -6.05
N VAL A 171 9.73 13.28 -5.32
CA VAL A 171 10.44 13.46 -4.03
C VAL A 171 11.73 14.26 -4.23
N GLU A 172 12.50 13.99 -5.29
CA GLU A 172 13.70 14.76 -5.60
C GLU A 172 13.40 16.22 -5.95
N LYS A 173 12.34 16.46 -6.73
CA LYS A 173 11.87 17.83 -7.05
C LYS A 173 11.45 18.58 -5.78
N VAL A 174 10.74 17.92 -4.86
CA VAL A 174 10.33 18.54 -3.58
C VAL A 174 11.55 18.91 -2.73
N LYS A 175 12.57 18.05 -2.66
CA LYS A 175 13.84 18.38 -2.00
C LYS A 175 14.53 19.59 -2.64
N SER A 176 14.54 19.67 -3.96
CA SER A 176 15.10 20.81 -4.70
C SER A 176 14.33 22.11 -4.40
N ILE A 177 13.00 22.06 -4.36
CA ILE A 177 12.16 23.21 -4.00
C ILE A 177 12.42 23.67 -2.55
N ALA A 178 12.55 22.73 -1.60
CA ALA A 178 12.87 23.07 -0.22
C ALA A 178 14.19 23.84 -0.11
N ASN A 179 15.24 23.38 -0.81
CA ASN A 179 16.53 24.07 -0.85
C ASN A 179 16.41 25.49 -1.42
N LEU A 180 15.65 25.68 -2.50
CA LEU A 180 15.43 26.99 -3.12
C LEU A 180 14.63 27.94 -2.20
N VAL A 181 13.68 27.41 -1.42
CA VAL A 181 12.93 28.19 -0.44
C VAL A 181 13.85 28.68 0.69
N ASP A 182 14.73 27.81 1.18
CA ASP A 182 15.72 28.18 2.21
C ASP A 182 16.72 29.22 1.68
N GLU A 183 17.22 29.06 0.46
CA GLU A 183 18.11 30.04 -0.17
C GLU A 183 17.42 31.38 -0.37
N ARG A 184 16.16 31.39 -0.82
CA ARG A 184 15.38 32.62 -0.95
C ARG A 184 15.21 33.32 0.40
N ARG A 185 14.99 32.57 1.48
CA ARG A 185 14.87 33.15 2.82
C ARG A 185 16.16 33.84 3.26
N LEU A 186 17.31 33.21 3.04
CA LEU A 186 18.62 33.79 3.36
C LEU A 186 18.89 35.06 2.55
N LEU A 187 18.52 35.07 1.27
CA LEU A 187 18.65 36.26 0.43
C LEU A 187 17.72 37.39 0.91
N GLN A 188 16.50 37.06 1.34
CA GLN A 188 15.55 38.02 1.89
C GLN A 188 16.12 38.69 3.16
N GLU A 189 16.61 37.89 4.11
CA GLU A 189 17.25 38.38 5.35
C GLU A 189 18.46 39.29 5.04
N ARG A 190 19.22 38.96 3.99
CA ARG A 190 20.37 39.78 3.57
C ARG A 190 19.99 41.08 2.89
N VAL A 191 18.91 41.10 2.12
CA VAL A 191 18.37 42.34 1.53
C VAL A 191 17.89 43.27 2.64
N GLU A 192 17.12 42.76 3.60
CA GLU A 192 16.64 43.55 4.75
C GLU A 192 17.80 44.14 5.56
N SER A 193 18.84 43.35 5.84
CA SER A 193 20.06 43.84 6.50
C SER A 193 20.78 44.94 5.71
N LEU A 194 20.86 44.82 4.39
CA LEU A 194 21.49 45.84 3.54
C LEU A 194 20.63 47.10 3.43
N GLU A 195 19.30 46.98 3.43
CA GLU A 195 18.38 48.12 3.46
C GLU A 195 18.47 48.90 4.78
N GLU A 196 18.65 48.22 5.91
CA GLU A 196 18.93 48.87 7.21
C GLU A 196 20.28 49.61 7.21
N GLU A 197 21.33 49.02 6.63
CA GLU A 197 22.65 49.66 6.51
C GLU A 197 22.63 50.87 5.57
N LEU A 198 21.83 50.86 4.51
CA LEU A 198 21.68 51.95 3.55
C LEU A 198 20.77 53.09 4.04
N ASN A 199 19.96 52.87 5.09
CA ASN A 199 19.02 53.86 5.62
C ASN A 199 19.22 54.17 7.12
N PRO A 200 20.39 54.66 7.56
CA PRO A 200 20.70 54.90 8.97
C PRO A 200 19.95 56.10 9.61
N THR A 201 19.09 56.81 8.86
CA THR A 201 18.52 58.12 9.28
C THR A 201 17.05 58.10 9.72
N GLY A 202 16.46 56.94 10.00
CA GLY A 202 15.09 56.84 10.54
C GLY A 202 14.90 57.24 12.02
N HIS A 203 15.99 57.53 12.76
CA HIS A 203 15.94 57.76 14.21
C HIS A 203 16.26 59.18 14.69
N LEU A 204 16.24 60.18 13.81
CA LEU A 204 16.37 61.59 14.22
C LEU A 204 15.30 62.48 13.56
N ALA A 205 14.08 62.41 14.07
CA ALA A 205 13.09 63.48 13.97
C ALA A 205 12.09 63.38 15.14
N GLN A 206 12.52 63.84 16.32
CA GLN A 206 11.66 64.46 17.33
C GLN A 206 12.03 65.93 17.41
#